data_AF-A0A0F2M595-F1
#
_entry.id   AF-A0A0F2M595-F1
#
_cell.length_a   1.000
_cell.length_b   1.000
_cell.length_c   1.000
_cell.angle_alpha   90.00
_cell.angle_beta   90.00
_cell.angle_gamma   90.00
#
_symmetry.space_group_name_H-M   'P 1'
#
loop_
_entity.id
_entity.type
_entity.pdbx_description
1 polymer ?
#
loop_
_entity_poly.entity_id
_entity_poly.type
_entity_poly.pdbx_seq_one_letter_code
_entity_poly.pdbx_strand_id
1 'polypeptide(L)'
;MQRAQSGLAYLLDLGANPFANDDMGVSVSEAAYLDTDYGTSRMGDVWDAVLADFGFGVADFRREHPRVARYCWFYTRRDFEKLWVGQEHLCPYYNDDEEIWITLKGSGHDTESASDESSDSDDGGASML
;
A
#
# COMPACT_ATOMS: atom_id res chain seq x y z
N MET A 1 -23.82 6.72 -15.53
CA MET A 1 -22.72 6.87 -14.57
C MET A 1 -22.94 5.85 -13.46
N GLN A 2 -22.02 4.91 -13.29
CA GLN A 2 -22.07 3.92 -12.23
C GLN A 2 -21.27 4.53 -11.07
N ARG A 3 -21.94 5.00 -10.02
CA ARG A 3 -21.28 5.62 -8.86
C ARG A 3 -20.45 4.57 -8.12
N ALA A 4 -19.25 4.93 -7.68
CA ALA A 4 -18.46 4.13 -6.75
C ALA A 4 -19.32 3.82 -5.51
N GLN A 5 -19.65 2.54 -5.29
CA GLN A 5 -20.47 2.10 -4.16
C GLN A 5 -19.65 2.02 -2.88
N SER A 6 -19.19 3.17 -2.37
CA SER A 6 -18.44 3.26 -1.13
C SER A 6 -19.22 4.07 -0.09
N GLY A 7 -18.96 3.80 1.20
CA GLY A 7 -19.50 4.62 2.28
C GLY A 7 -19.07 6.08 2.18
N LEU A 8 -17.92 6.36 1.57
CA LEU A 8 -17.43 7.73 1.31
C LEU A 8 -18.33 8.48 0.34
N ALA A 9 -18.75 7.85 -0.76
CA ALA A 9 -19.69 8.46 -1.71
C ALA A 9 -21.02 8.81 -1.02
N TYR A 10 -21.53 7.91 -0.16
CA TYR A 10 -22.75 8.18 0.61
C TYR A 10 -22.59 9.40 1.55
N LEU A 11 -21.44 9.54 2.21
CA LEU A 11 -21.18 10.68 3.09
C LEU A 11 -21.11 12.01 2.31
N LEU A 12 -20.47 12.02 1.13
CA LEU A 12 -20.44 13.21 0.28
C LEU A 12 -21.82 13.57 -0.25
N ASP A 13 -22.65 12.58 -0.61
CA ASP A 13 -24.06 12.80 -0.99
C ASP A 13 -24.85 13.46 0.17
N LEU A 14 -24.51 13.16 1.42
CA LEU A 14 -25.09 13.80 2.61
C LEU A 14 -24.52 15.18 2.93
N GLY A 15 -23.58 15.69 2.14
CA GLY A 15 -22.96 17.00 2.33
C GLY A 15 -21.75 16.98 3.27
N ALA A 16 -21.11 15.82 3.48
CA ALA A 16 -19.81 15.80 4.14
C ALA A 16 -18.79 16.65 3.37
N ASN A 17 -17.98 17.41 4.09
CA ASN A 17 -16.98 18.29 3.49
C ASN A 17 -15.69 17.49 3.17
N PRO A 18 -15.29 17.34 1.89
CA PRO A 18 -14.06 16.64 1.54
C PRO A 18 -12.79 17.40 1.93
N PHE A 19 -12.90 18.68 2.28
CA PHE A 19 -11.80 19.53 2.74
C PHE A 19 -11.70 19.62 4.27
N ALA A 20 -12.44 18.78 5.01
CA ALA A 20 -12.41 18.82 6.46
C ALA A 20 -11.02 18.42 7.00
N ASN A 21 -10.68 19.00 8.15
CA ASN A 21 -9.53 18.60 8.96
C ASN A 21 -10.05 18.00 10.28
N ASP A 22 -9.28 17.08 10.86
CA ASP A 22 -9.48 16.63 12.23
C ASP A 22 -8.99 17.68 13.25
N ASP A 23 -9.03 17.34 14.53
CA ASP A 23 -8.58 18.21 15.63
C ASP A 23 -7.06 18.43 15.66
N MET A 24 -6.30 17.63 14.94
CA MET A 24 -4.84 17.74 14.77
C MET A 24 -4.46 18.51 13.49
N GLY A 25 -5.44 18.88 12.67
CA GLY A 25 -5.23 19.58 11.41
C GLY A 25 -4.99 18.66 10.21
N VAL A 26 -5.08 17.33 10.37
CA VAL A 26 -4.91 16.37 9.28
C VAL A 26 -6.17 16.40 8.40
N SER A 27 -5.98 16.63 7.11
CA SER A 27 -7.10 16.62 6.16
C SER A 27 -7.60 15.21 5.87
N VAL A 28 -8.85 15.06 5.43
CA VAL A 28 -9.41 13.76 4.98
C VAL A 28 -8.52 13.11 3.91
N SER A 29 -8.03 13.91 2.97
CA SER A 29 -7.10 13.45 1.92
C SER A 29 -5.78 12.96 2.47
N GLU A 30 -5.18 13.73 3.38
CA GLU A 30 -3.92 13.34 4.01
C GLU A 30 -4.07 12.01 4.75
N ALA A 31 -5.15 11.83 5.52
CA ALA A 31 -5.45 10.55 6.17
C ALA A 31 -5.57 9.40 5.15
N ALA A 32 -6.25 9.61 4.03
CA ALA A 32 -6.41 8.59 2.98
C ALA A 32 -5.11 8.28 2.23
N TYR A 33 -4.17 9.23 2.15
CA TYR A 33 -2.92 9.08 1.39
C TYR A 33 -1.75 8.57 2.24
N LEU A 34 -1.75 8.87 3.53
CA LEU A 34 -0.76 8.37 4.48
C LEU A 34 -1.10 6.96 5.00
N ASP A 35 -2.35 6.52 4.84
CA ASP A 35 -2.72 5.13 5.07
C ASP A 35 -2.09 4.21 4.02
N THR A 36 -0.91 3.70 4.36
CA THR A 36 -0.17 2.71 3.58
C THR A 36 -0.24 1.34 4.23
N ASP A 37 -1.35 1.00 4.90
CA ASP A 37 -1.52 -0.35 5.42
C ASP A 37 -1.25 -1.39 4.32
N TYR A 38 -0.38 -2.35 4.65
CA TYR A 38 0.13 -3.38 3.75
C TYR A 38 0.86 -2.86 2.49
N GLY A 39 1.33 -1.61 2.50
CA GLY A 39 2.11 -1.01 1.41
C GLY A 39 1.30 -0.68 0.15
N THR A 40 -0.03 -0.67 0.23
CA THR A 40 -0.92 -0.47 -0.93
C THR A 40 -1.33 0.98 -1.11
N SER A 41 -1.81 1.34 -2.31
CA SER A 41 -2.43 2.66 -2.56
C SER A 41 -3.96 2.66 -2.41
N ARG A 42 -4.56 1.52 -2.01
CA ARG A 42 -6.00 1.26 -2.10
C ARG A 42 -6.86 2.36 -1.48
N MET A 43 -6.52 2.82 -0.28
CA MET A 43 -7.34 3.81 0.42
C MET A 43 -7.42 5.13 -0.34
N GLY A 44 -6.25 5.66 -0.74
CA GLY A 44 -6.21 6.86 -1.55
C GLY A 44 -6.82 6.67 -2.95
N ASP A 45 -6.73 5.48 -3.55
CA ASP A 45 -7.34 5.23 -4.87
C ASP A 45 -8.87 5.24 -4.79
N VAL A 46 -9.43 4.68 -3.73
CA VAL A 46 -10.87 4.75 -3.44
C VAL A 46 -11.28 6.21 -3.21
N TRP A 47 -10.49 6.96 -2.45
CA TRP A 47 -10.76 8.37 -2.19
C TRP A 47 -10.73 9.22 -3.47
N ASP A 48 -9.70 9.06 -4.29
CA ASP A 48 -9.53 9.77 -5.56
C ASP A 48 -10.68 9.46 -6.54
N ALA A 49 -11.08 8.19 -6.66
CA ALA A 49 -12.19 7.79 -7.52
C ALA A 49 -13.54 8.40 -7.06
N VAL A 50 -13.75 8.49 -5.74
CA VAL A 50 -14.94 9.15 -5.17
C VAL A 50 -14.90 10.66 -5.40
N LEU A 51 -13.74 11.31 -5.24
CA LEU A 51 -13.60 12.73 -5.55
C LEU A 51 -13.94 13.02 -7.02
N ALA A 52 -13.40 12.22 -7.94
CA ALA A 52 -13.68 12.35 -9.37
C ALA A 52 -15.18 12.17 -9.69
N ASP A 53 -15.84 11.17 -9.08
CA ASP A 53 -17.28 10.92 -9.23
C ASP A 53 -18.14 12.12 -8.83
N PHE A 54 -17.69 12.90 -7.83
CA PHE A 54 -18.37 14.11 -7.35
C PHE A 54 -17.92 15.39 -8.08
N GLY A 55 -17.08 15.26 -9.12
CA GLY A 55 -16.61 16.39 -9.94
C GLY A 55 -15.48 17.20 -9.31
N PHE A 56 -14.83 16.68 -8.27
CA PHE A 56 -13.67 17.32 -7.67
C PHE A 56 -12.40 17.05 -8.49
N GLY A 57 -11.53 18.06 -8.57
CA GLY A 57 -10.22 17.94 -9.20
C GLY A 57 -9.26 17.12 -8.34
N VAL A 58 -9.10 15.84 -8.65
CA VAL A 58 -8.23 14.91 -7.90
C VAL A 58 -6.79 15.44 -7.74
N ALA A 59 -6.27 16.15 -8.75
CA ALA A 59 -4.94 16.74 -8.72
C ALA A 59 -4.77 17.77 -7.58
N ASP A 60 -5.83 18.51 -7.23
CA ASP A 60 -5.76 19.55 -6.21
C ASP A 60 -5.59 18.94 -4.81
N PHE A 61 -6.29 17.84 -4.53
CA PHE A 61 -6.21 17.14 -3.25
C PHE A 61 -4.85 16.44 -3.08
N ARG A 62 -4.20 16.06 -4.18
CA ARG A 62 -2.94 15.33 -4.18
C ARG A 62 -1.70 16.19 -4.34
N ARG A 63 -1.85 17.50 -4.43
CA ARG A 63 -0.74 18.44 -4.68
C ARG A 63 0.46 18.21 -3.74
N GLU A 64 0.18 17.87 -2.48
CA GLU A 64 1.21 17.63 -1.45
C GLU A 64 1.51 16.13 -1.25
N HIS A 65 0.75 15.26 -1.92
CA HIS A 65 0.88 13.80 -1.87
C HIS A 65 0.86 13.22 -3.29
N PRO A 66 1.93 13.40 -4.09
CA PRO A 66 2.07 12.71 -5.38
C PRO A 66 2.03 11.19 -5.15
N ARG A 67 1.31 10.45 -6.00
CA ARG A 67 1.14 9.00 -5.82
C ARG A 67 1.18 8.26 -7.16
N VAL A 68 1.54 6.99 -7.10
CA VAL A 68 1.34 5.99 -8.15
C VAL A 68 0.49 4.87 -7.58
N ALA A 69 -0.16 4.09 -8.45
CA ALA A 69 -0.94 2.94 -8.01
C ALA A 69 0.01 1.83 -7.51
N ARG A 70 -0.23 1.35 -6.29
CA ARG A 70 0.53 0.28 -5.63
C ARG A 70 -0.38 -0.89 -5.29
N TYR A 71 -0.09 -2.03 -5.89
CA TYR A 71 -0.88 -3.24 -5.77
C TYR A 71 -0.25 -4.23 -4.80
N CYS A 72 -1.08 -5.13 -4.28
CA CYS A 72 -0.65 -6.27 -3.47
C CYS A 72 -1.56 -7.49 -3.74
N TRP A 73 -1.36 -8.55 -2.95
CA TRP A 73 -2.12 -9.80 -3.10
C TRP A 73 -3.65 -9.68 -2.96
N PHE A 74 -4.16 -8.67 -2.25
CA PHE A 74 -5.60 -8.43 -2.07
C PHE A 74 -6.13 -7.18 -2.81
N TYR A 75 -5.26 -6.39 -3.44
CA TYR A 75 -5.63 -5.20 -4.19
C TYR A 75 -4.84 -5.17 -5.49
N THR A 76 -5.52 -5.55 -6.58
CA THR A 76 -4.88 -5.76 -7.88
C THR A 76 -5.12 -4.60 -8.84
N ARG A 77 -4.37 -4.55 -9.94
CA ARG A 77 -4.65 -3.66 -11.07
C ARG A 77 -6.11 -3.72 -11.52
N ARG A 78 -6.68 -4.93 -11.61
CA ARG A 78 -8.09 -5.11 -11.98
C ARG A 78 -9.04 -4.44 -10.99
N ASP A 79 -8.72 -4.41 -9.70
CA ASP A 79 -9.57 -3.76 -8.69
C ASP A 79 -9.44 -2.25 -8.75
N PHE A 80 -8.24 -1.73 -9.01
CA PHE A 80 -8.02 -0.32 -9.33
C PHE A 80 -8.84 0.11 -10.55
N GLU A 81 -8.77 -0.64 -11.66
CA GLU A 81 -9.52 -0.31 -12.87
C GLU A 81 -11.02 -0.28 -12.62
N LYS A 82 -11.56 -1.21 -11.81
CA LYS A 82 -12.98 -1.20 -11.40
C LYS A 82 -13.40 0.08 -10.70
N LEU A 83 -12.53 0.70 -9.89
CA LEU A 83 -12.83 1.97 -9.22
C LEU A 83 -13.04 3.11 -10.22
N TRP A 84 -12.31 3.05 -11.33
CA TRP A 84 -12.23 4.12 -12.33
C TRP A 84 -13.03 3.85 -13.61
N VAL A 85 -13.80 2.76 -13.68
CA VAL A 85 -14.59 2.40 -14.86
C VAL A 85 -15.48 3.57 -15.31
N GLY A 86 -15.29 4.01 -16.54
CA GLY A 86 -16.03 5.13 -17.15
C GLY A 86 -15.53 6.53 -16.79
N GLN A 87 -14.50 6.63 -15.95
CA GLN A 87 -13.84 7.87 -15.55
C GLN A 87 -12.31 7.76 -15.56
N GLU A 88 -11.77 6.84 -16.35
CA GLU A 88 -10.33 6.53 -16.43
C GLU A 88 -9.51 7.78 -16.77
N HIS A 89 -10.04 8.62 -17.65
CA HIS A 89 -9.45 9.89 -18.08
C HIS A 89 -9.33 10.96 -16.98
N LEU A 90 -10.03 10.79 -15.85
CA LEU A 90 -9.95 11.71 -14.70
C LEU A 90 -8.85 11.32 -13.72
N CYS A 91 -8.30 10.10 -13.83
CA CYS A 91 -7.26 9.61 -12.94
C CYS A 91 -5.87 10.02 -13.46
N PRO A 92 -5.11 10.87 -12.72
CA PRO A 92 -3.83 11.40 -13.20
C PRO A 92 -2.71 10.37 -13.43
N TYR A 93 -2.90 9.16 -12.92
CA TYR A 93 -1.89 8.10 -12.80
C TYR A 93 -2.46 6.76 -13.28
N TYR A 94 -3.54 6.80 -14.07
CA TYR A 94 -4.24 5.59 -14.53
C TYR A 94 -3.33 4.67 -15.35
N ASN A 95 -2.41 5.26 -16.12
CA ASN A 95 -1.48 4.56 -17.01
C ASN A 95 -0.04 4.58 -16.48
N ASP A 96 0.19 5.00 -15.24
CA ASP A 96 1.54 4.98 -14.67
C ASP A 96 2.01 3.54 -14.54
N ASP A 97 3.29 3.33 -14.79
CA ASP A 97 3.91 2.02 -14.65
C ASP A 97 3.72 1.51 -13.21
N GLU A 98 3.24 0.26 -13.09
CA GLU A 98 2.88 -0.33 -11.82
C GLU A 98 4.11 -0.46 -10.91
N GLU A 99 4.05 0.11 -9.71
CA GLU A 99 5.02 -0.25 -8.68
C GLU A 99 4.54 -1.54 -8.01
N ILE A 100 4.93 -2.68 -8.59
CA ILE A 100 4.63 -4.00 -8.04
C ILE A 100 5.46 -4.21 -6.78
N TRP A 101 4.90 -3.88 -5.62
CA TRP A 101 5.49 -4.18 -4.30
C TRP A 101 5.28 -5.66 -3.91
N ILE A 102 5.65 -6.59 -4.80
CA ILE A 102 5.85 -7.98 -4.41
C ILE A 102 7.22 -8.04 -3.70
N THR A 103 7.30 -7.54 -2.47
CA THR A 103 8.44 -7.86 -1.61
C THR A 103 8.18 -9.21 -0.96
N LEU A 104 8.72 -10.26 -1.60
CA LEU A 104 9.59 -11.24 -0.96
C LEU A 104 9.26 -11.60 0.51
N LYS A 105 8.22 -12.40 0.74
CA LYS A 105 8.23 -13.40 1.82
C LYS A 105 8.19 -14.79 1.21
N GLY A 106 9.32 -15.22 0.65
CA GLY A 106 9.44 -16.55 0.05
C GLY A 106 10.83 -16.96 -0.44
N SER A 107 11.88 -16.20 -0.16
CA SER A 107 13.26 -16.64 -0.40
C SER A 107 14.01 -16.69 0.92
N GLY A 108 13.65 -17.67 1.75
CA GLY A 108 14.44 -18.11 2.88
C GLY A 108 15.42 -19.16 2.39
N HIS A 109 16.56 -18.67 1.90
CA HIS A 109 17.88 -19.29 1.85
C HIS A 109 18.01 -20.65 2.55
N ASP A 110 18.07 -21.73 1.76
CA ASP A 110 18.62 -23.02 2.20
C ASP A 110 20.14 -22.83 2.43
N THR A 111 20.52 -22.53 3.65
CA THR A 111 21.89 -22.72 4.12
C THR A 111 21.87 -23.46 5.44
N GLU A 112 21.72 -24.79 5.36
CA GLU A 112 22.24 -25.63 6.43
C GLU A 112 23.75 -25.74 6.24
N SER A 113 24.44 -24.93 7.04
CA SER A 113 25.88 -24.92 7.24
C SER A 113 26.42 -26.32 7.48
N ALA A 114 27.52 -26.63 6.78
CA ALA A 114 28.43 -27.68 7.16
C ALA A 114 28.89 -27.46 8.62
N SER A 115 28.60 -28.43 9.48
CA SER A 115 29.21 -28.56 10.80
C SER A 115 30.48 -29.39 10.65
N ASP A 116 31.61 -28.70 10.52
CA ASP A 116 32.92 -29.27 10.80
C ASP A 116 33.38 -28.89 12.21
N GLU A 117 34.24 -29.75 12.77
CA GLU A 117 35.02 -29.62 14.01
C GLU A 117 34.32 -30.14 15.27
N SER A 118 34.88 -31.09 16.02
CA SER A 118 36.22 -31.03 16.62
C SER A 118 36.90 -32.39 16.82
N SER A 119 38.22 -32.37 16.66
CA SER A 119 39.18 -33.45 16.87
C SER A 119 39.53 -33.61 18.36
N ASP A 120 39.28 -34.77 18.95
CA ASP A 120 39.72 -35.10 20.32
C ASP A 120 41.20 -35.48 20.32
N SER A 121 41.99 -34.75 21.11
CA SER A 121 43.39 -35.09 21.43
C SER A 121 43.59 -34.87 22.93
N ASP A 122 43.50 -35.95 23.69
CA ASP A 122 43.94 -36.00 25.09
C ASP A 122 45.37 -36.55 25.14
N ASP A 123 46.31 -35.67 25.47
CA ASP A 123 47.71 -35.98 25.80
C ASP A 123 48.02 -35.52 27.24
N GLY A 124 48.74 -36.37 27.97
CA GLY A 124 49.39 -36.10 29.27
C GLY A 124 48.56 -36.49 30.51
N GLY A 125 49.03 -37.30 31.47
CA GLY A 125 50.34 -37.87 31.75
C GLY A 125 50.49 -38.11 33.28
N ALA A 126 51.19 -39.19 33.64
CA ALA A 126 51.74 -39.57 34.97
C ALA A 126 50.73 -39.86 36.11
N SER A 127 50.95 -40.75 37.09
CA SER A 127 52.20 -41.24 37.69
C SER A 127 51.98 -42.56 38.46
N MET A 128 53.11 -43.19 38.80
CA MET A 128 53.36 -44.34 39.66
C MET A 128 52.38 -44.58 40.83
N LEU A 129 52.07 -45.87 41.08
CA LEU A 129 52.48 -46.65 42.26
C LEU A 129 52.27 -48.15 42.01
#